data_AF-A7N915-F1
#
_entry.id   AF-A7N915-F1
#
_cell.length_a   1.000
_cell.length_b   1.000
_cell.length_c   1.000
_cell.angle_alpha   90.00
_cell.angle_beta   90.00
_cell.angle_gamma   90.00
#
_symmetry.space_group_name_H-M   'P 1'
#
loop_
_entity.id
_entity.type
_entity.pdbx_description
1 polymer ?
#
loop_
_entity_poly.entity_id
_entity_poly.type
_entity_poly.pdbx_seq_one_letter_code
_entity_poly.pdbx_strand_id
1 'polypeptide(L)'
;MDANKLLNDTANNINKELSEMLRSKQSIVSMFLSDIETLSSNGISYRVLLEKGGIPIALKHFQTMIYIAKKKRSPNEQIPTQKPNATSTAKSLPETQEIDLVEWKMIMPDIAEKLVQDIVKQGYEIEEVKSWIKEKQLPNSSALRRYFTALKQTTN
;
A
#
# COMPACT_ATOMS: atom_id res chain seq x y z
N MET A 1 13.04 0.49 -28.75
CA MET A 1 13.84 1.05 -27.64
C MET A 1 14.53 -0.08 -26.92
N ASP A 2 15.78 0.10 -26.52
CA ASP A 2 16.50 -0.92 -25.76
C ASP A 2 15.92 -0.99 -24.33
N ALA A 3 15.39 -2.15 -23.95
CA ALA A 3 14.68 -2.33 -22.68
C ALA A 3 15.62 -2.17 -21.47
N ASN A 4 16.91 -2.47 -21.62
CA ASN A 4 17.91 -2.28 -20.56
C ASN A 4 18.25 -0.81 -20.39
N LYS A 5 18.33 -0.05 -21.49
CA LYS A 5 18.50 1.40 -21.42
C LYS A 5 17.31 2.06 -20.71
N LEU A 6 16.09 1.70 -21.09
CA LEU A 6 14.87 2.20 -20.46
C LEU A 6 14.83 1.83 -18.96
N LEU A 7 15.18 0.59 -18.60
CA LEU A 7 15.26 0.14 -17.21
C LEU A 7 16.22 1.00 -16.38
N ASN A 8 17.44 1.22 -16.87
CA ASN A 8 18.44 2.01 -16.17
C ASN A 8 17.97 3.47 -16.01
N ASP A 9 17.47 4.08 -17.08
CA ASP A 9 17.03 5.47 -17.07
C ASP A 9 15.84 5.66 -16.10
N THR A 10 14.81 4.81 -16.18
CA THR A 10 13.63 4.89 -15.30
C THR A 10 14.00 4.65 -13.84
N ALA A 11 14.82 3.64 -13.54
CA ALA A 11 15.20 3.31 -12.17
C ALA A 11 16.06 4.42 -11.53
N ASN A 12 17.03 4.98 -12.27
CA ASN A 12 17.87 6.07 -11.80
C ASN A 12 17.09 7.37 -11.60
N ASN A 13 16.18 7.70 -12.52
CA ASN A 13 15.37 8.91 -12.42
C ASN A 13 14.40 8.85 -11.24
N ILE A 14 13.76 7.70 -10.98
CA ILE A 14 12.93 7.51 -9.78
C ILE A 14 13.77 7.70 -8.52
N ASN A 15 14.95 7.08 -8.44
CA ASN A 15 15.80 7.20 -7.27
C ASN A 15 16.31 8.63 -7.04
N LYS A 16 16.65 9.34 -8.12
CA LYS A 16 17.06 10.75 -8.08
C LYS A 16 15.95 11.63 -7.51
N GLU A 17 14.75 11.56 -8.06
CA GLU A 17 13.60 12.35 -7.59
C GLU A 17 13.23 12.03 -6.13
N LEU A 18 13.39 10.77 -5.72
CA LEU A 18 13.21 10.37 -4.31
C LEU A 18 14.28 10.97 -3.39
N SER A 19 15.51 11.08 -3.87
CA SER A 19 16.63 11.66 -3.13
C SER A 19 16.51 13.17 -2.99
N GLU A 20 15.93 13.84 -3.99
CA GLU A 20 15.70 15.29 -3.98
C GLU A 20 14.55 15.70 -3.03
N MET A 21 13.68 14.77 -2.62
CA MET A 21 12.56 14.98 -1.68
C MET A 21 11.60 16.13 -2.04
N LEU A 22 11.62 16.63 -3.28
CA LEU A 22 10.78 17.73 -3.74
C LEU A 22 9.31 17.32 -3.95
N ARG A 23 9.06 16.01 -4.11
CA ARG A 23 7.75 15.43 -4.43
C ARG A 23 7.49 14.20 -3.57
N SER A 24 6.21 13.87 -3.36
CA SER A 24 5.84 12.63 -2.71
C SER A 24 6.18 11.41 -3.57
N LYS A 25 6.48 10.27 -2.94
CA LYS A 25 6.78 9.00 -3.63
C LYS A 25 5.70 8.64 -4.65
N GLN A 26 4.42 8.81 -4.29
CA GLN A 26 3.28 8.57 -5.17
C GLN A 26 3.31 9.46 -6.42
N SER A 27 3.67 10.74 -6.29
CA SER A 27 3.76 11.68 -7.42
C SER A 27 4.87 11.28 -8.38
N ILE A 28 6.02 10.89 -7.83
CA ILE A 28 7.18 10.39 -8.60
C ILE A 28 6.80 9.12 -9.36
N VAL A 29 6.19 8.12 -8.71
CA VAL A 29 5.74 6.89 -9.39
C VAL A 29 4.69 7.17 -10.47
N SER A 30 3.80 8.13 -10.24
CA SER A 30 2.80 8.52 -11.24
C SER A 30 3.42 9.18 -12.47
N MET A 31 4.50 9.95 -12.29
CA MET A 31 5.25 10.59 -13.38
C MET A 31 5.92 9.56 -14.29
N PHE A 32 6.49 8.49 -13.72
CA PHE A 32 7.17 7.43 -14.46
C PHE A 32 6.27 6.25 -14.84
N LEU A 33 4.95 6.37 -14.66
CA LEU A 33 4.02 5.25 -14.83
C LEU A 33 4.09 4.62 -16.24
N SER A 34 4.14 5.44 -17.29
CA SER A 34 4.20 4.93 -18.68
C SER A 34 5.45 4.09 -18.95
N ASP A 35 6.59 4.49 -18.38
CA ASP A 35 7.85 3.77 -18.54
C ASP A 35 7.82 2.47 -17.75
N ILE A 36 7.26 2.50 -16.53
CA ILE A 36 7.05 1.30 -15.70
C ILE A 36 6.13 0.29 -16.42
N GLU A 37 5.05 0.74 -17.06
CA GLU A 37 4.16 -0.11 -17.84
C GLU A 37 4.84 -0.70 -19.08
N THR A 38 5.69 0.09 -19.74
CA THR A 38 6.49 -0.36 -20.89
C THR A 38 7.50 -1.44 -20.49
N LEU A 39 8.19 -1.25 -19.36
CA LEU A 39 9.12 -2.24 -18.80
C LEU A 39 8.40 -3.53 -18.40
N SER A 40 7.23 -3.42 -17.77
CA SER A 40 6.38 -4.56 -17.42
C SER A 40 5.93 -5.35 -18.66
N SER A 41 5.52 -4.64 -19.72
CA SER A 41 5.13 -5.25 -21.00
C SER A 41 6.30 -5.95 -21.71
N ASN A 42 7.54 -5.52 -21.44
CA ASN A 42 8.77 -6.15 -21.92
C ASN A 42 9.25 -7.30 -21.01
N GLY A 43 8.46 -7.71 -20.01
CA GLY A 43 8.78 -8.81 -19.10
C GLY A 43 9.69 -8.44 -17.93
N ILE A 44 9.98 -7.15 -17.72
CA ILE A 44 10.80 -6.69 -16.59
C ILE A 44 9.91 -6.55 -15.36
N SER A 45 10.23 -7.31 -14.31
CA SER A 45 9.49 -7.26 -13.06
C SER A 45 9.79 -5.98 -12.26
N TYR A 46 8.81 -5.52 -11.48
CA TYR A 46 8.98 -4.35 -10.60
C TYR A 46 10.09 -4.53 -9.56
N ARG A 47 10.35 -5.78 -9.15
CA ARG A 47 11.47 -6.10 -8.26
C ARG A 47 12.81 -5.76 -8.91
N VAL A 48 12.99 -6.14 -10.18
CA VAL A 48 14.21 -5.83 -10.95
C VAL A 48 14.39 -4.33 -11.11
N LEU A 49 13.31 -3.57 -11.34
CA LEU A 49 13.35 -2.10 -11.39
C LEU A 49 13.85 -1.50 -10.07
N LEU A 50 13.30 -1.94 -8.93
CA LEU A 50 13.67 -1.43 -7.61
C LEU A 50 15.12 -1.78 -7.24
N GLU A 51 15.53 -3.03 -7.46
CA GLU A 51 16.90 -3.50 -7.20
C GLU A 51 17.92 -2.77 -8.08
N LYS A 52 17.60 -2.53 -9.36
CA LYS A 52 18.51 -1.85 -10.30
C LYS A 52 18.73 -0.39 -9.95
N GLY A 53 17.69 0.30 -9.46
CA GLY A 53 17.76 1.71 -9.08
C GLY A 53 18.19 1.96 -7.64
N GLY A 54 18.37 0.91 -6.82
CA GLY A 54 18.61 1.05 -5.38
C GLY A 54 17.48 1.80 -4.66
N ILE A 55 16.25 1.66 -5.14
CA ILE A 55 15.11 2.46 -4.69
C ILE A 55 14.68 1.94 -3.30
N PRO A 56 14.71 2.77 -2.24
CA PRO A 56 14.37 2.36 -0.87
C PRO A 56 12.84 2.33 -0.66
N ILE A 57 12.15 1.55 -1.47
CA ILE A 57 10.71 1.37 -1.44
C ILE A 57 10.42 -0.13 -1.43
N ALA A 58 9.59 -0.57 -0.47
CA ALA A 58 9.13 -1.96 -0.44
C ALA A 58 8.35 -2.30 -1.72
N LEU A 59 8.59 -3.48 -2.28
CA LEU A 59 7.95 -3.94 -3.52
C LEU A 59 6.42 -3.81 -3.48
N LYS A 60 5.82 -4.21 -2.36
CA LYS A 60 4.37 -4.11 -2.14
C LYS A 60 3.88 -2.65 -2.21
N HIS A 61 4.58 -1.74 -1.52
CA HIS A 61 4.25 -0.32 -1.55
C HIS A 61 4.39 0.26 -2.97
N PHE A 62 5.42 -0.15 -3.70
CA PHE A 62 5.62 0.26 -5.10
C PHE A 62 4.48 -0.22 -6.02
N GLN A 63 4.04 -1.47 -5.87
CA GLN A 63 2.89 -2.02 -6.60
C GLN A 63 1.59 -1.26 -6.29
N THR A 64 1.34 -0.93 -5.03
CA THR A 64 0.19 -0.09 -4.62
C THR A 64 0.25 1.27 -5.30
N MET A 65 1.41 1.93 -5.32
CA MET A 65 1.55 3.24 -5.96
C MET A 65 1.29 3.19 -7.46
N ILE A 66 1.74 2.13 -8.15
CA ILE A 66 1.44 1.88 -9.56
C ILE A 66 -0.07 1.69 -9.75
N TYR A 67 -0.72 0.87 -8.95
CA TYR A 67 -2.16 0.63 -9.03
C TYR A 67 -2.96 1.93 -8.89
N ILE A 68 -2.65 2.75 -7.88
CA ILE A 68 -3.27 4.05 -7.65
C ILE A 68 -3.03 4.97 -8.85
N ALA A 69 -1.82 5.00 -9.39
CA ALA A 69 -1.48 5.83 -10.54
C ALA A 69 -2.25 5.40 -11.80
N LYS A 70 -2.42 4.09 -12.04
CA LYS A 70 -3.23 3.55 -13.14
C LYS A 70 -4.71 3.90 -12.99
N LYS A 71 -5.26 3.79 -11.77
CA LYS A 71 -6.63 4.16 -11.47
C LYS A 71 -6.91 5.64 -11.73
N LYS A 72 -5.95 6.52 -11.40
CA LYS A 72 -6.02 7.96 -11.66
C LYS A 72 -5.85 8.34 -13.14
N ARG A 73 -5.19 7.49 -13.94
CA ARG A 73 -4.99 7.69 -15.40
C ARG A 73 -6.25 7.38 -16.22
N SER A 74 -7.16 6.55 -15.70
CA SER A 74 -8.42 6.20 -16.37
C SER A 74 -9.46 7.31 -16.15
N PRO A 75 -9.92 8.05 -17.19
CA PRO A 75 -10.79 9.21 -17.00
C PRO A 75 -12.23 8.88 -16.60
N ASN A 76 -12.61 7.62 -16.41
CA ASN A 76 -14.02 7.25 -16.34
C ASN A 76 -14.28 6.06 -15.42
N GLU A 77 -14.51 6.35 -14.15
CA GLU A 77 -15.61 5.79 -13.34
C GLU A 77 -15.67 6.57 -12.03
N GLN A 78 -16.32 7.74 -12.10
CA GLN A 78 -16.99 8.31 -10.94
C GLN A 78 -18.27 7.51 -10.75
N ILE A 79 -18.45 6.86 -9.60
CA ILE A 79 -19.79 6.66 -9.05
C ILE A 79 -19.85 7.37 -7.69
N PRO A 80 -20.93 8.14 -7.41
CA PRO A 80 -20.92 9.21 -6.42
C PRO A 80 -21.77 8.89 -5.19
N THR A 81 -21.39 9.40 -4.02
CA THR A 81 -22.35 9.62 -2.92
C THR A 81 -22.08 10.94 -2.19
N GLN A 82 -22.75 11.97 -2.70
CA GLN A 82 -23.46 13.07 -2.03
C GLN A 82 -22.73 14.03 -1.05
N LYS A 83 -22.47 15.23 -1.63
CA LYS A 83 -22.47 16.65 -1.16
C LYS A 83 -23.37 17.03 0.06
N PRO A 84 -23.41 18.31 0.53
CA PRO A 84 -22.37 19.34 0.72
C PRO A 84 -22.50 20.08 2.08
N ASN A 85 -21.43 20.67 2.62
CA ASN A 85 -21.54 22.02 3.20
C ASN A 85 -20.17 22.68 3.39
N ALA A 86 -20.07 23.91 2.90
CA ALA A 86 -18.97 24.80 3.17
C ALA A 86 -18.94 25.14 4.66
N THR A 87 -17.75 25.13 5.27
CA THR A 87 -17.15 26.21 6.07
C THR A 87 -15.88 25.65 6.70
N SER A 88 -14.81 26.46 6.67
CA SER A 88 -13.51 26.27 7.29
C SER A 88 -13.50 25.42 8.56
N THR A 89 -12.52 24.52 8.68
CA THR A 89 -11.42 24.55 9.68
C THR A 89 -10.73 23.19 9.68
N ALA A 90 -9.41 23.21 9.76
CA ALA A 90 -8.50 22.09 9.88
C ALA A 90 -9.04 20.91 10.72
N LYS A 91 -9.04 19.71 10.14
CA LYS A 91 -8.75 18.47 10.87
C LYS A 91 -8.44 17.36 9.87
N SER A 92 -7.17 16.98 9.87
CA SER A 92 -6.65 15.76 9.26
C SER A 92 -7.59 14.60 9.55
N LEU A 93 -8.15 13.99 8.51
CA LEU A 93 -8.74 12.65 8.60
C LEU A 93 -7.76 11.67 7.94
N PRO A 94 -7.52 10.51 8.56
CA PRO A 94 -6.38 9.68 8.28
C PRO A 94 -6.52 8.99 6.92
N GLU A 95 -5.42 9.04 6.19
CA GLU A 95 -5.06 8.19 5.06
C GLU A 95 -5.61 6.77 5.30
N THR A 96 -6.64 6.40 4.54
CA THR A 96 -7.22 5.06 4.60
C THR A 96 -6.15 4.13 4.02
N GLN A 97 -5.34 3.51 4.88
CA GLN A 97 -4.41 2.46 4.49
C GLN A 97 -5.24 1.40 3.74
N GLU A 98 -5.00 1.23 2.44
CA GLU A 98 -5.74 0.30 1.61
C GLU A 98 -5.35 -1.12 2.06
N ILE A 99 -6.24 -1.76 2.82
CA ILE A 99 -5.97 -3.04 3.48
C ILE A 99 -6.05 -4.16 2.45
N ASP A 100 -4.92 -4.83 2.22
CA ASP A 100 -4.86 -5.99 1.33
C ASP A 100 -5.47 -7.24 1.99
N LEU A 101 -6.80 -7.35 1.92
CA LEU A 101 -7.58 -8.45 2.51
C LEU A 101 -7.16 -9.83 1.99
N VAL A 102 -6.50 -9.92 0.83
CA VAL A 102 -6.03 -11.21 0.28
C VAL A 102 -4.91 -11.76 1.15
N GLU A 103 -3.93 -10.93 1.52
CA GLU A 103 -2.85 -11.34 2.44
C GLU A 103 -3.38 -11.68 3.85
N TRP A 104 -4.36 -10.94 4.34
CA TRP A 104 -4.99 -11.24 5.64
C TRP A 104 -5.76 -12.56 5.61
N LYS A 105 -6.41 -12.89 4.49
CA LYS A 105 -7.06 -14.19 4.30
C LYS A 105 -6.08 -15.36 4.12
N MET A 106 -4.84 -15.10 3.71
CA MET A 106 -3.80 -16.14 3.64
C MET A 106 -3.33 -16.58 5.04
N ILE A 107 -3.32 -15.68 6.01
CA ILE A 107 -2.92 -16.01 7.40
C ILE A 107 -4.08 -16.55 8.23
N MET A 108 -5.29 -16.07 7.96
CA MET A 108 -6.50 -16.46 8.68
C MET A 108 -7.71 -16.34 7.72
N PRO A 109 -8.14 -17.44 7.10
CA PRO A 109 -9.12 -17.40 6.02
C PRO A 109 -10.51 -16.92 6.47
N ASP A 110 -10.85 -17.10 7.75
CA ASP A 110 -12.11 -16.64 8.34
C ASP A 110 -12.06 -15.19 8.87
N ILE A 111 -10.98 -14.45 8.62
CA ILE A 111 -10.84 -13.09 9.15
C ILE A 111 -11.84 -12.11 8.52
N ALA A 112 -12.56 -11.40 9.39
CA ALA A 112 -13.49 -10.37 8.97
C ALA A 112 -12.75 -9.08 8.58
N GLU A 113 -13.09 -8.49 7.44
CA GLU A 113 -12.52 -7.22 6.96
C GLU A 113 -12.56 -6.12 8.03
N LYS A 114 -13.69 -6.03 8.76
CA LYS A 114 -13.86 -5.07 9.84
C LYS A 114 -12.83 -5.22 10.96
N LEU A 115 -12.46 -6.46 11.29
CA LEU A 115 -11.43 -6.73 12.29
C LEU A 115 -10.06 -6.28 11.79
N VAL A 116 -9.76 -6.54 10.52
CA VAL A 116 -8.52 -6.07 9.90
C VAL A 116 -8.44 -4.54 9.91
N GLN A 117 -9.53 -3.87 9.53
CA GLN A 117 -9.63 -2.41 9.61
C GLN A 117 -9.39 -1.88 11.01
N ASP A 118 -9.97 -2.51 12.03
CA ASP A 118 -9.75 -2.10 13.42
C ASP A 118 -8.30 -2.28 13.86
N ILE A 119 -7.65 -3.39 13.48
CA ILE A 119 -6.24 -3.67 13.80
C ILE A 119 -5.32 -2.65 13.16
N VAL A 120 -5.46 -2.44 11.84
CA VAL A 120 -4.66 -1.49 11.07
C VAL A 120 -4.89 -0.05 11.56
N LYS A 121 -6.12 0.30 11.94
CA LYS A 121 -6.45 1.60 12.53
C LYS A 121 -5.76 1.86 13.87
N GLN A 122 -5.42 0.81 14.61
CA GLN A 122 -4.62 0.92 15.84
C GLN A 122 -3.10 0.96 15.55
N GLY A 123 -2.69 0.89 14.29
CA GLY A 123 -1.29 1.00 13.86
C GLY A 123 -0.55 -0.34 13.79
N TYR A 124 -1.24 -1.46 13.99
CA TYR A 124 -0.61 -2.79 13.94
C TYR A 124 -0.51 -3.31 12.52
N GLU A 125 0.63 -3.92 12.21
CA GLU A 125 0.89 -4.51 10.90
C GLU A 125 0.51 -6.01 10.83
N ILE A 126 0.36 -6.53 9.61
CA ILE A 126 0.06 -7.94 9.39
C ILE A 126 1.11 -8.89 9.98
N GLU A 127 2.39 -8.47 10.02
CA GLU A 127 3.49 -9.25 10.61
C GLU A 127 3.33 -9.40 12.14
N GLU A 128 2.79 -8.38 12.82
CA GLU A 128 2.48 -8.46 14.25
C GLU A 128 1.33 -9.44 14.48
N VAL A 129 0.30 -9.40 13.63
CA VAL A 129 -0.81 -10.36 13.71
C VAL A 129 -0.37 -11.79 13.44
N LYS A 130 0.54 -12.01 12.48
CA LYS A 130 1.17 -13.33 12.27
C LYS A 130 1.90 -13.81 13.52
N SER A 131 2.61 -12.92 14.19
CA SER A 131 3.30 -13.22 15.45
C SER A 131 2.30 -13.59 16.55
N TRP A 132 1.20 -12.85 16.70
CA TRP A 132 0.14 -13.17 17.67
C TRP A 132 -0.51 -14.52 17.40
N ILE A 133 -0.82 -14.82 16.14
CA ILE A 133 -1.41 -16.11 15.74
C ILE A 133 -0.47 -17.25 16.12
N LYS A 134 0.84 -17.09 15.89
CA LYS A 134 1.86 -18.11 16.19
C LYS A 134 2.13 -18.25 17.69
N GLU A 135 2.32 -17.16 18.42
CA GLU A 135 2.67 -17.16 19.84
C GLU A 135 1.50 -17.53 20.75
N LYS A 136 0.29 -17.05 20.43
CA LYS A 136 -0.92 -17.28 21.23
C LYS A 136 -1.78 -18.42 20.68
N GLN A 137 -1.32 -19.09 19.62
CA GLN A 137 -2.02 -20.20 18.95
C GLN A 137 -3.49 -19.89 18.70
N LEU A 138 -3.77 -18.74 18.07
CA LEU A 138 -5.13 -18.26 17.85
C LEU A 138 -5.79 -19.06 16.71
N PRO A 139 -6.82 -19.88 16.98
CA PRO A 139 -7.33 -20.84 16.00
C PRO A 139 -8.27 -20.22 14.96
N ASN A 140 -8.83 -19.04 15.22
CA ASN A 140 -9.81 -18.38 14.35
C ASN A 140 -9.89 -16.86 14.62
N SER A 141 -10.63 -16.15 13.76
CA SER A 141 -10.83 -14.70 13.83
C SER A 141 -11.48 -14.23 15.13
N SER A 142 -12.31 -15.06 15.76
CA SER A 142 -12.96 -14.73 17.03
C SER A 142 -11.96 -14.71 18.19
N ALA A 143 -11.01 -15.65 18.21
CA ALA A 143 -9.91 -15.66 19.17
C ALA A 143 -8.99 -14.45 18.97
N LEU A 144 -8.66 -14.14 17.71
CA LEU A 144 -7.88 -12.94 17.37
C LEU A 144 -8.58 -11.65 17.81
N ARG A 145 -9.89 -11.54 17.57
CA ARG A 145 -10.68 -10.38 18.01
C ARG A 145 -10.69 -10.22 19.52
N ARG A 146 -10.84 -11.30 20.27
CA ARG A 146 -10.80 -11.28 21.75
C ARG A 146 -9.42 -10.83 22.25
N TYR A 147 -8.36 -11.37 21.67
CA TYR A 147 -7.00 -10.99 22.01
C TYR A 147 -6.73 -9.51 21.71
N PHE A 148 -7.06 -9.06 20.51
CA PHE A 148 -6.95 -7.66 20.11
C PHE A 148 -7.78 -6.71 21.00
N THR A 149 -8.99 -7.12 21.39
CA THR A 149 -9.83 -6.32 22.32
C THR A 149 -9.18 -6.22 23.70
N ALA A 150 -8.58 -7.30 24.19
CA ALA A 150 -7.86 -7.30 25.47
C ALA A 150 -6.60 -6.41 25.42
N LEU A 151 -5.86 -6.42 24.30
CA LEU A 151 -4.74 -5.51 24.06
C LEU A 151 -5.19 -4.04 24.12
N LYS A 152 -6.29 -3.71 23.44
CA LYS A 152 -6.85 -2.35 23.42
C LYS A 152 -7.30 -1.84 24.79
N GLN A 153 -7.71 -2.74 25.69
CA GLN A 153 -8.08 -2.38 27.07
C GLN A 153 -6.87 -2.15 27.98
N THR A 154 -5.69 -2.66 27.64
CA THR A 154 -4.45 -2.46 28.42
C THR A 154 -3.68 -1.21 27.99
N THR A 155 -4.06 -0.58 26.88
CA THR A 155 -3.41 0.64 26.33
C THR A 155 -4.17 1.94 26.63
N ASN A 156 -5.21 1.90 27.48
CA ASN A 156 -5.91 3.09 28.00
C ASN A 156 -5.54 3.36 29.45
#